data_AF-A0A2M7JWN6-F1
#
_entry.id   AF-A0A2M7JWN6-F1
#
_cell.length_a   1.000
_cell.length_b   1.000
_cell.length_c   1.000
_cell.angle_alpha   90.00
_cell.angle_beta   90.00
_cell.angle_gamma   90.00
#
_symmetry.space_group_name_H-M   'P 1'
#
loop_
_entity.id
_entity.type
_entity.pdbx_description
1 polymer ?
#
loop_
_entity_poly.entity_id
_entity_poly.type
_entity_poly.pdbx_seq_one_letter_code
_entity_poly.pdbx_strand_id
1 'polypeptide(L)' 'MGLKRNRWDGVVVVEYLERIHGVRLKVRQAQRWIRQLGFSLRQPIYRYAQATTEGVEEFRKTVKKTPDDKTK' A
#
# COMPACT_ATOMS: atom_id res chain seq x y z
N MET A 1 -10.55 -8.92 15.23
CA MET A 1 -11.14 -8.81 13.89
C MET A 1 -11.04 -7.36 13.44
N GLY A 2 -10.05 -7.02 12.63
CA GLY A 2 -9.86 -5.66 12.11
C GLY A 2 -9.64 -5.77 10.61
N LEU A 3 -10.41 -5.01 9.83
CA LEU A 3 -10.36 -5.01 8.37
C LEU A 3 -8.91 -4.87 7.89
N LYS A 4 -8.37 -5.97 7.34
CA LYS A 4 -6.97 -6.16 6.91
C LYS A 4 -6.54 -5.24 5.75
N ARG A 5 -7.37 -4.27 5.37
CA ARG A 5 -7.13 -3.24 4.35
C ARG A 5 -8.17 -2.14 4.55
N ASN A 6 -7.92 -1.23 5.50
CA ASN A 6 -8.86 -0.20 5.92
C ASN A 6 -8.89 0.96 4.90
N ARG A 7 -9.44 0.70 3.70
CA ARG A 7 -9.71 1.75 2.72
C ARG A 7 -11.02 2.44 3.10
N TRP A 8 -10.92 3.41 4.00
CA TRP A 8 -12.03 4.31 4.34
C TRP A 8 -12.27 5.29 3.19
N ASP A 9 -13.13 4.88 2.25
CA ASP A 9 -13.65 5.76 1.20
C ASP A 9 -14.96 6.42 1.67
N GLY A 10 -15.37 7.50 1.01
CA GLY A 10 -16.59 8.24 1.34
C GLY A 10 -17.84 7.38 1.35
N VAL A 11 -17.95 6.43 0.43
CA VAL A 11 -19.10 5.51 0.36
C VAL A 11 -19.15 4.58 1.57
N VAL A 12 -18.00 4.02 1.95
CA VAL A 12 -17.87 3.11 3.10
C VAL A 12 -18.21 3.84 4.40
N VAL A 13 -17.76 5.09 4.55
CA VAL A 13 -18.07 5.91 5.72
C VAL A 13 -19.57 6.24 5.79
N VAL A 14 -20.21 6.57 4.66
CA VAL A 14 -21.66 6.84 4.64
C VAL A 14 -22.44 5.59 5.06
N GLU A 15 -22.12 4.43 4.50
CA GLU A 15 -22.81 3.18 4.82
C GLU A 15 -22.61 2.77 6.29
N TYR A 16 -21.40 2.96 6.81
CA TYR A 16 -21.10 2.73 8.23
C TYR A 16 -21.90 3.66 9.14
N LEU A 17 -21.92 4.97 8.84
CA LEU A 17 -22.65 5.95 9.62
C LEU A 17 -24.16 5.70 9.59
N GLU A 18 -24.71 5.26 8.47
CA GLU A 18 -26.13 4.91 8.38
C GLU A 18 -26.44 3.64 9.18
N ARG A 19 -25.64 2.58 9.04
CA ARG A 19 -25.91 1.29 9.70
C ARG A 19 -25.67 1.28 11.21
N ILE A 20 -24.58 1.91 11.65
CA ILE A 20 -24.15 1.85 13.07
C ILE A 20 -24.69 3.04 13.86
N HIS A 21 -24.78 4.21 13.23
CA HIS A 21 -25.12 5.45 13.91
C HIS A 21 -26.45 6.06 13.45
N GLY A 22 -27.13 5.50 12.44
CA GLY A 22 -28.38 6.06 11.90
C GLY A 22 -28.21 7.41 11.21
N VAL A 23 -26.98 7.83 10.91
CA VAL A 23 -26.69 9.16 10.34
C VAL A 23 -26.64 9.05 8.82
N ARG A 24 -27.57 9.74 8.15
CA ARG A 24 -27.57 9.88 6.69
C ARG A 24 -26.73 11.08 6.26
N LEU A 25 -25.75 10.81 5.40
CA LEU A 25 -24.81 11.81 4.92
C LEU A 25 -24.55 11.62 3.42
N LYS A 26 -24.35 12.71 2.67
CA LYS A 26 -23.91 12.59 1.28
C LYS A 26 -22.45 12.13 1.21
N VAL A 27 -22.12 11.34 0.19
CA VAL A 27 -20.75 10.83 -0.04
C VAL A 27 -19.71 11.96 -0.04
N ARG A 28 -19.97 13.12 -0.66
CA ARG A 28 -19.03 14.25 -0.65
C ARG A 28 -18.79 14.85 0.73
N GLN A 29 -19.79 14.84 1.61
CA GLN A 29 -19.63 15.31 2.99
C GLN A 29 -18.73 14.34 3.77
N ALA A 30 -18.92 13.03 3.60
CA ALA A 30 -18.05 12.02 4.19
C ALA A 30 -16.62 12.18 3.67
N GLN A 31 -16.43 12.31 2.36
CA GLN A 31 -15.10 12.55 1.77
C GLN A 31 -14.44 13.83 2.30
N ARG A 32 -15.22 14.89 2.55
CA ARG A 32 -14.70 16.13 3.15
C ARG A 32 -14.22 15.88 4.58
N TRP A 33 -15.00 15.19 5.40
CA TRP A 33 -14.60 14.83 6.77
C TRP A 33 -13.39 13.91 6.79
N ILE A 34 -13.36 12.87 5.96
CA ILE A 34 -12.22 11.96 5.77
C ILE A 34 -10.95 12.76 5.48
N ARG A 35 -11.01 13.74 4.55
CA ARG A 35 -9.87 14.64 4.26
C ARG A 35 -9.51 15.54 5.44
N GLN A 36 -10.48 16.13 6.12
CA GLN A 36 -10.24 16.99 7.29
C GLN A 36 -9.61 16.23 8.46
N LEU A 37 -9.96 14.95 8.63
CA LEU A 37 -9.43 14.06 9.65
C LEU A 37 -8.05 13.47 9.27
N GLY A 38 -7.48 13.85 8.13
CA GLY A 38 -6.15 13.40 7.71
C GLY A 38 -6.11 12.02 7.04
N PHE A 39 -7.27 11.40 6.81
CA PHE A 39 -7.37 10.17 6.00
C PHE A 39 -7.30 10.57 4.53
N SER A 40 -6.10 10.81 4.03
CA SER A 40 -5.91 11.04 2.60
C SER A 40 -5.83 9.70 1.86
N LEU A 41 -6.37 9.65 0.64
CA LEU A 41 -6.10 8.59 -0.33
C LEU A 41 -4.63 8.69 -0.79
N ARG A 42 -3.69 8.49 0.13
CA ARG A 42 -2.29 8.35 -0.23
C ARG A 42 -2.13 7.02 -0.95
N GLN A 43 -1.58 7.09 -2.16
CA GLN A 43 -1.20 5.92 -2.91
C GLN A 43 -0.28 5.07 -2.01
N PRO A 44 -0.54 3.76 -1.85
CA PRO A 44 0.35 2.92 -1.08
C PRO A 44 1.74 3.00 -1.70
N ILE A 45 2.70 3.50 -0.92
CA ILE A 45 4.11 3.50 -1.32
C ILE A 45 4.54 2.03 -1.24
N TYR A 46 4.72 1.41 -2.41
CA TYR A 46 5.31 0.07 -2.47
C TYR A 46 6.75 0.17 -1.97
N ARG A 47 7.02 -0.32 -0.76
CA ARG A 47 8.38 -0.71 -0.39
C ARG A 47 8.64 -2.02 -1.10
N TYR A 48 9.41 -1.97 -2.19
CA TYR A 48 9.96 -3.18 -2.78
C TYR A 48 10.76 -3.90 -1.68
N ALA A 49 10.49 -5.19 -1.48
CA ALA A 49 11.34 -6.01 -0.64
C ALA A 49 12.73 -5.96 -1.26
N GLN A 50 13.66 -5.24 -0.61
CA GLN A 50 15.05 -5.24 -1.04
C GLN A 50 15.60 -6.64 -0.78
N ALA A 51 16.18 -7.25 -1.80
CA ALA A 51 16.84 -8.54 -1.65
C ALA A 51 18.01 -8.39 -0.67
N THR A 52 18.18 -9.40 0.19
CA THR A 52 19.35 -9.53 1.07
C THR A 52 20.61 -9.54 0.21
N THR A 53 21.68 -8.93 0.69
CA THR A 53 22.94 -8.70 -0.04
C THR A 53 23.49 -9.97 -0.70
N GLU A 54 23.31 -11.12 -0.06
CA GLU A 54 23.74 -12.44 -0.54
C GLU A 54 23.04 -12.85 -1.86
N GLY A 55 21.71 -12.74 -1.92
CA GLY A 55 20.95 -13.11 -3.12
C GLY A 55 21.20 -12.18 -4.32
N VAL A 56 21.63 -10.94 -4.07
CA VAL A 56 21.99 -9.98 -5.12
C VAL A 56 23.32 -10.33 -5.79
N GLU A 57 24.30 -10.82 -5.02
CA GLU A 57 25.58 -11.26 -5.59
C GLU A 57 25.44 -12.51 -6.45
N GLU A 58 24.68 -13.51 -5.99
CA GLU A 58 24.40 -14.72 -6.77
C GLU A 58 23.66 -14.39 -8.07
N PHE A 59 22.67 -13.48 -8.02
CA PHE A 59 21.98 -13.00 -9.21
C PHE A 59 22.91 -12.23 -10.15
N ARG A 60 23.81 -11.39 -9.63
CA ARG A 60 24.81 -10.69 -10.45
C ARG A 60 25.80 -11.63 -11.14
N LYS A 61 26.19 -12.72 -10.47
CA LYS A 61 27.06 -13.76 -11.05
C LYS A 61 26.36 -14.51 -12.18
N THR A 62 25.09 -14.84 -12.03
CA THR A 62 24.31 -15.57 -13.05
C THR A 62 23.93 -14.71 -14.25
N VAL A 63 23.76 -13.40 -14.10
CA VAL A 63 23.39 -12.48 -15.20
C VAL A 63 24.59 -11.99 -16.00
N LYS A 64 25.83 -12.08 -15.47
CA LYS A 64 27.04 -11.71 -16.21
C LYS A 64 27.24 -12.64 -17.42
N LYS A 65 27.19 -12.08 -18.63
CA LYS A 65 27.42 -12.81 -19.90
C LYS A 65 28.89 -13.16 -20.17
N THR A 66 29.83 -12.61 -19.42
CA THR A 66 31.25 -12.92 -19.56
C THR A 66 31.72 -13.52 -18.24
N PRO A 67 32.08 -14.81 -18.19
CA PRO A 67 32.68 -15.38 -17.00
C PRO A 67 34.05 -14.72 -16.78
N ASP A 68 34.32 -14.33 -15.53
CA ASP A 68 35.63 -13.82 -15.12
C ASP A 68 36.61 -15.00 -15.22
N ASP A 69 37.31 -15.11 -16.35
CA ASP A 69 38.40 -16.06 -16.52
C ASP A 69 39.56 -15.60 -15.64
N LYS A 70 39.56 -16.11 -14.41
CA LYS A 70 40.74 -16.11 -13.55
C LYS A 70 41.31 -17.50 -13.55
N THR A 71 42.20 -17.76 -14.50
CA THR A 71 43.17 -18.84 -14.34
C THR A 71 44.58 -18.30 -14.54
N LYS A 72 45.36 -18.61 -13.51
CA LYS A 72 46.71 -18.20 -13.16
C LYS A 72 47.74 -19.08 -13.85
#